data_AF-A0A6I8W5W6-F1
#
_entry.id   AF-A0A6I8W5W6-F1
#
_cell.length_a   1.000
_cell.length_b   1.000
_cell.length_c   1.000
_cell.angle_alpha   90.00
_cell.angle_beta   90.00
_cell.angle_gamma   90.00
#
_symmetry.space_group_name_H-M   'P 1'
#
loop_
_entity.id
_entity.type
_entity.pdbx_description
1 polymer ?
#
loop_
_entity_poly.entity_id
_entity_poly.type
_entity_poly.pdbx_seq_one_letter_code
_entity_poly.pdbx_strand_id
1 'polypeptide(L)'
;MSDLVGTEEFSAAQLRGWLESLNLPKGGSKAAMAARLNEIPVELRGQGPPAAETCENEREDEAAADQDSTKSERKEKNEKAPQAPGHNNNHGEYRAEVEMLKLQVELLKLQSEREKEGRGENTTPAANNDASVMLLNAAKDMLPTYHGNISGNNDDVTTWIAQFKAIAKVNKLKDEKLLMLLMSKLKNKALVWLHSSPEHMSLPIDQLLNVMEDTFHPKESKLLLRRKFESRSWARQRQSVAGIPHSH
;
A
#
# COMPACT_ATOMS: atom_id res chain seq x y z
N MET A 1 -5.46 22.35 -39.74
CA MET A 1 -6.15 22.94 -38.57
C MET A 1 -5.51 22.30 -37.36
N SER A 2 -5.05 23.10 -36.40
CA SER A 2 -4.26 22.58 -35.28
C SER A 2 -5.22 21.95 -34.26
N ASP A 3 -5.26 20.61 -34.20
CA ASP A 3 -6.11 19.85 -33.25
C ASP A 3 -5.56 19.83 -31.81
N LEU A 4 -4.79 20.86 -31.44
CA LEU A 4 -4.12 21.00 -30.16
C LEU A 4 -5.01 21.82 -29.21
N VAL A 5 -5.32 21.27 -28.03
CA VAL A 5 -5.98 21.99 -26.95
C VAL A 5 -5.08 23.13 -26.50
N GLY A 6 -5.53 24.37 -26.73
CA GLY A 6 -4.87 25.56 -26.23
C GLY A 6 -5.23 25.86 -24.78
N THR A 7 -4.30 26.44 -24.01
CA THR A 7 -4.59 26.91 -22.65
C THR A 7 -5.55 28.09 -22.62
N GLU A 8 -5.73 28.81 -23.72
CA GLU A 8 -6.64 29.97 -23.80
C GLU A 8 -8.08 29.56 -24.15
N GLU A 9 -8.27 28.35 -24.68
CA GLU A 9 -9.56 27.90 -25.22
C GLU A 9 -10.47 27.28 -24.16
N PHE A 10 -9.88 26.76 -23.07
CA PHE A 10 -10.62 26.05 -22.01
C PHE A 10 -10.20 26.53 -20.63
N SER A 11 -11.16 26.70 -19.73
CA SER A 11 -10.91 26.99 -18.32
C SER A 11 -10.23 25.81 -17.61
N ALA A 12 -9.55 26.08 -16.50
CA ALA A 12 -8.92 25.02 -15.71
C ALA A 12 -9.94 23.99 -15.18
N ALA A 13 -11.17 24.41 -14.91
CA ALA A 13 -12.26 23.51 -14.51
C ALA A 13 -12.69 22.58 -15.65
N GLN A 14 -12.82 23.11 -16.88
CA GLN A 14 -13.15 22.32 -18.07
C GLN A 14 -12.05 21.30 -18.39
N LEU A 15 -10.77 21.69 -18.30
CA LEU A 15 -9.65 20.78 -18.51
C LEU A 15 -9.62 19.65 -17.46
N ARG A 16 -9.96 19.95 -16.20
CA ARG A 16 -10.05 18.93 -15.14
C ARG A 16 -11.17 17.93 -15.38
N GLY A 17 -12.38 18.39 -15.73
CA GLY A 17 -13.49 17.50 -16.04
C GLY A 17 -13.23 16.63 -17.29
N TRP A 18 -12.50 17.18 -18.26
CA TRP A 18 -12.08 16.44 -19.44
C TRP A 18 -11.05 15.35 -19.10
N LEU A 19 -10.05 15.66 -18.28
CA LEU A 19 -9.08 14.68 -17.78
C LEU A 19 -9.76 13.60 -16.91
N GLU A 20 -10.73 13.96 -16.08
CA GLU A 20 -11.49 13.03 -15.23
C GLU A 20 -12.28 12.02 -16.07
N SER A 21 -12.87 12.46 -17.18
CA SER A 21 -13.60 11.59 -18.10
C SER A 21 -12.70 10.62 -18.88
N LEU A 22 -11.42 10.97 -19.01
CA LEU A 22 -10.37 10.13 -19.59
C LEU A 22 -9.57 9.36 -18.51
N ASN A 23 -10.02 9.44 -17.25
CA ASN A 23 -9.39 8.82 -16.08
C ASN A 23 -7.90 9.19 -15.89
N LEU A 24 -7.55 10.44 -16.23
CA LEU A 24 -6.21 10.99 -16.14
C LEU A 24 -5.98 11.85 -14.88
N PRO A 25 -4.72 12.06 -14.47
CA PRO A 25 -4.39 12.91 -13.31
C PRO A 25 -4.82 14.37 -13.49
N LYS A 26 -5.67 14.88 -12.58
CA LYS A 26 -6.25 16.24 -12.57
C LYS A 26 -5.39 17.35 -11.94
N GLY A 27 -4.18 17.02 -11.48
CA GLY A 27 -3.29 17.96 -10.79
C GLY A 27 -2.27 18.63 -11.71
N GLY A 28 -1.96 19.90 -11.47
CA GLY A 28 -0.92 20.66 -12.19
C GLY A 28 -1.42 22.01 -12.71
N SER A 29 -0.53 22.73 -13.41
CA SER A 29 -0.88 23.99 -14.06
C SER A 29 -1.82 23.78 -15.26
N LYS A 30 -2.53 24.83 -15.68
CA LYS A 30 -3.43 24.82 -16.85
C LYS A 30 -2.71 24.31 -18.12
N ALA A 31 -1.46 24.72 -18.30
CA ALA A 31 -0.58 24.27 -19.38
C ALA A 31 -0.23 22.78 -19.30
N ALA A 32 0.06 22.27 -18.10
CA ALA A 32 0.33 20.85 -17.90
C ALA A 32 -0.91 19.98 -18.19
N MET A 33 -2.11 20.47 -17.86
CA MET A 33 -3.36 19.78 -18.16
C MET A 33 -3.66 19.76 -19.67
N ALA A 34 -3.46 20.88 -20.37
CA ALA A 34 -3.62 20.95 -21.82
C ALA A 34 -2.61 20.07 -22.57
N ALA A 35 -1.35 20.05 -22.13
CA ALA A 35 -0.32 19.18 -22.70
C ALA A 35 -0.70 17.69 -22.59
N ARG A 36 -1.20 17.25 -21.43
CA ARG A 36 -1.65 15.85 -21.23
C ARG A 36 -2.82 15.46 -22.14
N LEU A 37 -3.73 16.38 -22.42
CA LEU A 37 -4.81 16.15 -23.37
C LEU A 37 -4.31 16.06 -24.82
N ASN A 38 -3.22 16.76 -25.14
CA ASN A 38 -2.59 16.72 -26.47
C ASN A 38 -1.76 15.45 -26.72
N GLU A 39 -1.33 14.77 -25.66
CA GLU A 39 -0.67 13.44 -25.75
C GLU A 39 -1.66 12.32 -26.11
N ILE A 40 -2.97 12.55 -25.97
CA ILE A 40 -4.00 11.58 -26.35
C ILE A 40 -4.43 11.83 -27.80
N PRO A 41 -4.46 10.79 -28.67
CA PRO A 41 -5.01 10.89 -30.02
C PRO A 41 -6.44 11.45 -30.00
N VAL A 42 -6.74 12.35 -30.95
CA VAL A 42 -8.03 13.08 -31.03
C VAL A 42 -9.23 12.13 -31.02
N GLU A 43 -9.08 10.93 -31.57
CA GLU A 43 -10.08 9.86 -31.63
C GLU A 43 -10.53 9.37 -30.24
N LEU A 44 -9.62 9.36 -29.26
CA LEU A 44 -9.89 8.92 -27.88
C LEU A 44 -10.20 10.09 -26.95
N ARG A 45 -9.65 11.28 -27.23
CA ARG A 45 -9.87 12.51 -26.47
C ARG A 45 -11.26 13.13 -26.73
N GLY A 46 -11.75 13.02 -27.97
CA GLY A 46 -12.92 13.78 -28.44
C GLY A 46 -12.59 15.25 -28.74
N GLN A 47 -13.58 16.01 -29.24
CA GLN A 47 -13.40 17.42 -29.63
C GLN A 47 -13.69 18.43 -28.51
N GLY A 48 -14.17 18.02 -27.34
CA GLY A 48 -14.44 18.97 -26.26
C GLY A 48 -14.77 18.34 -24.91
N PRO A 49 -14.72 19.14 -23.82
CA PRO A 49 -15.05 18.69 -22.48
C PRO A 49 -16.51 18.18 -22.42
N PRO A 50 -16.79 17.14 -21.61
CA PRO A 50 -18.16 16.68 -21.39
C PRO A 50 -18.98 17.78 -20.71
N ALA A 51 -20.22 17.97 -21.17
CA ALA A 51 -21.14 18.96 -20.62
C ALA A 51 -21.26 18.79 -19.10
N ALA A 52 -20.94 19.86 -18.38
CA ALA A 52 -20.71 19.85 -16.94
C ALA A 52 -21.96 19.44 -16.14
N GLU A 53 -21.80 18.50 -15.22
CA GLU A 53 -22.50 18.56 -13.94
C GLU A 53 -21.56 19.17 -12.90
N THR A 54 -22.05 20.21 -12.25
CA THR A 54 -21.36 21.13 -11.37
C THR A 54 -20.73 20.44 -10.15
N CYS A 55 -19.45 20.68 -9.90
CA CYS A 55 -18.86 20.57 -8.57
C CYS A 55 -18.09 21.85 -8.28
N GLU A 56 -18.78 22.76 -7.60
CA GLU A 56 -18.25 23.97 -6.99
C GLU A 56 -17.24 23.55 -5.92
N ASN A 57 -16.01 24.03 -6.04
CA ASN A 57 -15.13 24.24 -4.90
C ASN A 57 -14.17 25.36 -5.27
N GLU A 58 -14.59 26.55 -4.88
CA GLU A 58 -13.77 27.74 -4.75
C GLU A 58 -12.70 27.49 -3.69
N ARG A 59 -11.44 27.69 -4.06
CA ARG A 59 -10.38 28.14 -3.15
C ARG A 59 -9.32 28.81 -4.00
N GLU A 60 -9.49 30.13 -4.09
CA GLU A 60 -8.46 31.08 -4.42
C GLU A 60 -7.38 31.00 -3.33
N ASP A 61 -6.11 30.95 -3.74
CA ASP A 61 -5.02 31.49 -2.93
C ASP A 61 -4.02 32.12 -3.91
N GLU A 62 -4.22 33.42 -4.08
CA GLU A 62 -3.31 34.40 -4.66
C GLU A 62 -2.17 34.67 -3.66
N ALA A 63 -0.92 34.56 -4.10
CA ALA A 63 0.22 35.18 -3.44
C ALA A 63 1.25 35.64 -4.49
N ALA A 64 1.14 36.91 -4.88
CA ALA A 64 2.18 37.78 -5.44
C ALA A 64 3.36 37.90 -4.45
N ALA A 65 4.58 38.38 -4.73
CA ALA A 65 5.25 39.10 -5.82
C ALA A 65 6.76 38.70 -5.72
N ASP A 66 7.66 38.95 -6.68
CA ASP A 66 8.28 40.27 -6.91
C ASP A 66 9.19 40.24 -8.16
N GLN A 67 9.35 41.39 -8.79
CA GLN A 67 10.01 41.61 -10.08
C GLN A 67 11.49 42.01 -9.93
N ASP A 68 12.31 41.77 -10.96
CA ASP A 68 13.19 42.83 -11.50
C ASP A 68 13.68 42.52 -12.92
N SER A 69 13.78 43.57 -13.74
CA SER A 69 14.16 43.58 -15.15
C SER A 69 15.68 43.56 -15.34
N THR A 70 16.19 42.96 -16.43
CA THR A 70 17.20 43.62 -17.29
C THR A 70 17.50 42.85 -18.58
N LYS A 71 17.76 43.68 -19.59
CA LYS A 71 18.00 43.46 -21.01
C LYS A 71 19.36 42.82 -21.31
N SER A 72 19.44 42.04 -22.39
CA SER A 72 20.41 42.14 -23.51
C SER A 72 21.03 40.80 -23.98
N GLU A 73 21.02 40.63 -25.30
CA GLU A 73 21.63 39.55 -26.09
C GLU A 73 23.15 39.43 -25.86
N ARG A 74 23.71 38.20 -25.79
CA ARG A 74 24.90 37.77 -26.56
C ARG A 74 25.21 36.26 -26.47
N LYS A 75 25.70 35.77 -27.61
CA LYS A 75 26.25 34.46 -28.01
C LYS A 75 27.18 33.68 -27.04
N GLU A 76 27.13 32.37 -27.28
CA GLU A 76 28.20 31.35 -27.36
C GLU A 76 28.86 30.73 -26.12
N LYS A 77 28.78 29.38 -26.10
CA LYS A 77 29.76 28.35 -25.67
C LYS A 77 30.54 28.60 -24.38
N ASN A 78 30.32 27.73 -23.38
CA ASN A 78 31.34 26.76 -22.93
C ASN A 78 30.73 25.73 -21.95
N GLU A 79 31.30 24.53 -21.96
CA GLU A 79 31.07 23.40 -21.06
C GLU A 79 31.29 23.77 -19.59
N LYS A 80 30.46 23.23 -18.68
CA LYS A 80 30.79 22.56 -17.40
C LYS A 80 29.57 22.57 -16.45
N ALA A 81 29.20 21.39 -15.94
CA ALA A 81 28.07 21.15 -15.04
C ALA A 81 28.05 22.10 -13.81
N PRO A 82 26.86 22.48 -13.31
CA PRO A 82 26.44 21.91 -12.03
C PRO A 82 24.91 21.70 -11.87
N GLN A 83 24.59 20.56 -11.25
CA GLN A 83 23.53 20.32 -10.26
C GLN A 83 22.22 21.13 -10.37
N ALA A 84 21.14 20.43 -10.73
CA ALA A 84 19.78 20.86 -10.45
C ALA A 84 19.37 20.41 -9.03
N PRO A 85 18.99 21.31 -8.10
CA PRO A 85 18.28 20.95 -6.89
C PRO A 85 16.77 21.03 -7.16
N GLY A 86 16.22 19.96 -7.73
CA GLY A 86 14.78 19.72 -7.76
C GLY A 86 14.43 18.69 -6.70
N HIS A 87 14.14 19.14 -5.48
CA HIS A 87 13.69 18.29 -4.38
C HIS A 87 12.33 17.66 -4.74
N ASN A 88 12.36 16.47 -5.33
CA ASN A 88 11.21 15.58 -5.34
C ASN A 88 11.15 14.87 -3.98
N ASN A 89 10.11 15.17 -3.22
CA ASN A 89 9.80 14.55 -1.91
C ASN A 89 9.51 13.04 -1.96
N ASN A 90 9.77 12.37 -3.09
CA ASN A 90 9.78 10.90 -3.17
C ASN A 90 11.19 10.31 -2.97
N HIS A 91 12.24 11.13 -2.90
CA HIS A 91 13.62 10.63 -2.82
C HIS A 91 13.93 9.89 -1.51
N GLY A 92 13.26 10.24 -0.41
CA GLY A 92 13.46 9.59 0.89
C GLY A 92 12.98 8.13 0.91
N GLU A 93 11.83 7.85 0.26
CA GLU A 93 11.25 6.50 0.20
C GLU A 93 12.09 5.58 -0.68
N TYR A 94 12.52 6.05 -1.86
CA TYR A 94 13.42 5.28 -2.73
C TYR A 94 14.83 5.12 -2.14
N ARG A 95 15.32 6.11 -1.37
CA ARG A 95 16.63 6.01 -0.70
C ARG A 95 16.58 4.95 0.40
N ALA A 96 15.52 4.92 1.20
CA ALA A 96 15.31 3.90 2.23
C ALA A 96 15.14 2.51 1.59
N GLU A 97 14.36 2.40 0.51
CA GLU A 97 14.16 1.14 -0.22
C GLU A 97 15.47 0.62 -0.85
N VAL A 98 16.30 1.50 -1.42
CA VAL A 98 17.62 1.15 -1.97
C VAL A 98 18.60 0.75 -0.87
N GLU A 99 18.61 1.43 0.27
CA GLU A 99 19.44 1.05 1.43
C GLU A 99 18.99 -0.31 2.00
N MET A 100 17.68 -0.57 2.05
CA MET A 100 17.10 -1.85 2.47
C MET A 100 17.45 -3.00 1.53
N LEU A 101 17.33 -2.79 0.21
CA LEU A 101 17.71 -3.78 -0.79
C LEU A 101 19.21 -4.07 -0.76
N LYS A 102 20.05 -3.06 -0.50
CA LYS A 102 21.50 -3.23 -0.33
C LYS A 102 21.82 -4.10 0.89
N LEU A 103 21.20 -3.83 2.03
CA LEU A 103 21.37 -4.65 3.24
C LEU A 103 20.90 -6.10 3.03
N GLN A 104 19.80 -6.31 2.29
CA GLN A 104 19.32 -7.65 1.97
C GLN A 104 20.29 -8.43 1.07
N VAL A 105 20.87 -7.77 0.07
CA VAL A 105 21.90 -8.38 -0.81
C VAL A 105 23.17 -8.72 -0.03
N GLU A 106 23.58 -7.85 0.88
CA GLU A 106 24.77 -8.06 1.72
C GLU A 106 24.56 -9.24 2.69
N LEU A 107 23.40 -9.34 3.33
CA LEU A 107 23.05 -10.48 4.19
C LEU A 107 23.08 -11.81 3.41
N LEU A 108 22.51 -11.83 2.20
CA LEU A 108 22.52 -13.02 1.33
C LEU A 108 23.95 -13.40 0.90
N LYS A 109 24.82 -12.41 0.65
CA LYS A 109 26.23 -12.67 0.34
C LYS A 109 26.97 -13.26 1.54
N LEU A 110 26.80 -12.69 2.73
CA LEU A 110 27.42 -13.21 3.96
C LEU A 110 26.93 -14.63 4.30
N GLN A 111 25.66 -14.94 4.03
CA GLN A 111 25.13 -16.30 4.15
C GLN A 111 25.79 -17.25 3.15
N SER A 112 25.90 -16.86 1.88
CA SER A 112 26.58 -17.66 0.85
C SER A 112 28.08 -17.84 1.12
N GLU A 113 28.75 -16.84 1.68
CA GLU A 113 30.16 -16.90 2.08
C GLU A 113 30.37 -17.82 3.28
N ARG A 114 29.49 -17.76 4.30
CA ARG A 114 29.49 -18.68 5.44
C ARG A 114 29.25 -20.13 5.00
N GLU A 115 28.41 -20.36 4.00
CA GLU A 115 28.19 -21.69 3.41
C GLU A 115 29.42 -22.20 2.63
N LYS A 116 30.23 -21.30 2.05
CA LYS A 116 31.48 -21.66 1.36
C LYS A 116 32.63 -21.94 2.33
N GLU A 117 32.68 -21.22 3.45
CA GLU A 117 33.74 -21.33 4.46
C GLU A 117 33.51 -22.52 5.43
N GLY A 118 32.28 -23.01 5.55
CA GLY A 118 31.91 -24.16 6.37
C GLY A 118 32.16 -25.55 5.74
N ARG A 119 32.74 -25.64 4.54
CA ARG A 119 32.97 -26.93 3.85
C ARG A 119 34.27 -27.60 4.29
N GLY A 120 34.42 -27.78 5.60
CA GLY A 120 35.38 -28.68 6.23
C GLY A 120 34.67 -29.95 6.68
N GLU A 121 34.95 -31.05 5.98
CA GLU A 121 34.81 -32.47 6.33
C GLU A 121 33.65 -32.96 7.23
N ASN A 122 32.92 -33.91 6.65
CA ASN A 122 32.02 -34.91 7.26
C ASN A 122 30.56 -34.51 7.52
N THR A 123 29.70 -35.00 6.62
CA THR A 123 28.45 -35.78 6.80
C THR A 123 27.41 -35.27 5.80
N THR A 124 26.90 -36.16 4.93
CA THR A 124 25.89 -35.91 3.89
C THR A 124 24.68 -35.04 4.36
N PRO A 125 24.47 -33.83 3.80
CA PRO A 125 23.27 -33.01 4.07
C PRO A 125 22.48 -32.58 2.81
N ALA A 126 22.97 -32.85 1.60
CA ALA A 126 22.41 -32.28 0.36
C ALA A 126 20.95 -32.70 0.10
N ALA A 127 20.60 -33.97 0.34
CA ALA A 127 19.24 -34.47 0.11
C ALA A 127 18.19 -33.89 1.09
N ASN A 128 18.59 -33.59 2.33
CA ASN A 128 17.67 -33.06 3.34
C ASN A 128 17.32 -31.59 3.09
N ASN A 129 18.29 -30.81 2.58
CA ASN A 129 18.06 -29.41 2.22
C ASN A 129 17.15 -29.30 0.99
N ASP A 130 17.36 -30.15 -0.01
CA ASP A 130 16.55 -30.17 -1.23
C ASP A 130 15.07 -30.50 -0.93
N ALA A 131 14.81 -31.55 -0.15
CA ALA A 131 13.46 -31.90 0.29
C ALA A 131 12.79 -30.79 1.11
N SER A 132 13.55 -30.09 1.95
CA SER A 132 13.05 -28.96 2.72
C SER A 132 12.66 -27.77 1.84
N VAL A 133 13.43 -27.47 0.80
CA VAL A 133 13.12 -26.38 -0.15
C VAL A 133 11.88 -26.74 -0.97
N MET A 134 11.75 -28.00 -1.38
CA MET A 134 10.54 -28.50 -2.05
C MET A 134 9.28 -28.32 -1.20
N LEU A 135 9.33 -28.67 0.10
CA LEU A 135 8.19 -28.49 1.01
C LEU A 135 7.82 -27.01 1.22
N LEU A 136 8.81 -26.12 1.27
CA LEU A 136 8.56 -24.68 1.33
C LEU A 136 7.91 -24.15 0.04
N ASN A 137 8.36 -24.61 -1.13
CA ASN A 137 7.77 -24.23 -2.41
C ASN A 137 6.34 -24.77 -2.56
N ALA A 138 6.10 -26.02 -2.16
CA ALA A 138 4.74 -26.59 -2.13
C ALA A 138 3.82 -25.78 -1.20
N ALA A 139 4.29 -25.38 -0.02
CA ALA A 139 3.55 -24.52 0.89
C ALA A 139 3.26 -23.13 0.28
N LYS A 140 4.21 -22.58 -0.48
CA LYS A 140 3.99 -21.34 -1.23
C LYS A 140 2.88 -21.54 -2.25
N ASP A 141 2.88 -22.60 -3.04
CA ASP A 141 1.88 -22.77 -4.10
C ASP A 141 0.45 -22.96 -3.54
N MET A 142 0.32 -23.52 -2.34
CA MET A 142 -0.99 -23.74 -1.68
C MET A 142 -1.55 -22.50 -0.98
N LEU A 143 -0.71 -21.56 -0.55
CA LEU A 143 -1.13 -20.43 0.29
C LEU A 143 -1.42 -19.19 -0.57
N PRO A 144 -2.64 -18.63 -0.57
CA PRO A 144 -2.93 -17.36 -1.24
C PRO A 144 -2.10 -16.20 -0.66
N THR A 145 -1.87 -15.19 -1.49
CA THR A 145 -1.16 -13.97 -1.09
C THR A 145 -2.08 -13.06 -0.26
N TYR A 146 -1.58 -12.54 0.85
CA TYR A 146 -2.30 -11.58 1.68
C TYR A 146 -1.82 -10.15 1.44
N HIS A 147 -2.76 -9.26 1.16
CA HIS A 147 -2.48 -7.88 0.74
C HIS A 147 -2.66 -6.84 1.87
N GLY A 148 -3.11 -7.26 3.06
CA GLY A 148 -3.44 -6.35 4.17
C GLY A 148 -4.83 -5.75 4.05
N ASN A 149 -5.82 -6.54 3.62
CA ASN A 149 -7.21 -6.11 3.56
C ASN A 149 -7.86 -6.21 4.95
N ILE A 150 -8.56 -5.15 5.35
CA ILE A 150 -9.32 -5.03 6.60
C ILE A 150 -10.83 -5.19 6.33
N SER A 151 -11.23 -5.32 5.06
CA SER A 151 -12.62 -5.56 4.69
C SER A 151 -13.02 -6.97 5.10
N GLY A 152 -14.06 -7.11 5.92
CA GLY A 152 -14.58 -8.38 6.44
C GLY A 152 -15.25 -9.29 5.40
N ASN A 153 -14.74 -9.31 4.17
CA ASN A 153 -15.05 -10.31 3.15
C ASN A 153 -14.18 -11.58 3.37
N ASN A 154 -14.34 -12.58 2.50
CA ASN A 154 -13.61 -13.87 2.52
C ASN A 154 -12.06 -13.80 2.51
N ASP A 155 -11.48 -12.61 2.49
CA ASP A 155 -10.03 -12.35 2.55
C ASP A 155 -9.62 -11.75 3.90
N ASP A 156 -10.34 -12.11 4.98
CA ASP A 156 -10.03 -11.63 6.31
C ASP A 156 -8.72 -12.23 6.86
N VAL A 157 -8.05 -11.47 7.73
CA VAL A 157 -6.75 -11.85 8.27
C VAL A 157 -6.85 -13.16 9.07
N THR A 158 -7.96 -13.39 9.77
CA THR A 158 -8.16 -14.55 10.62
C THR A 158 -8.25 -15.86 9.80
N THR A 159 -9.02 -15.86 8.70
CA THR A 159 -9.09 -17.01 7.78
C THR A 159 -7.74 -17.26 7.13
N TRP A 160 -7.04 -16.21 6.72
CA TRP A 160 -5.72 -16.35 6.12
C TRP A 160 -4.68 -16.92 7.10
N ILE A 161 -4.66 -16.46 8.36
CA ILE A 161 -3.79 -17.00 9.41
C ILE A 161 -4.11 -18.48 9.68
N ALA A 162 -5.39 -18.87 9.68
CA ALA A 162 -5.80 -20.26 9.84
C ALA A 162 -5.27 -21.13 8.69
N GLN A 163 -5.38 -20.65 7.43
CA GLN A 163 -4.83 -21.32 6.26
C GLN A 163 -3.31 -21.44 6.33
N PHE A 164 -2.61 -20.37 6.72
CA PHE A 164 -1.16 -20.37 6.94
C PHE A 164 -0.75 -21.45 7.94
N LYS A 165 -1.41 -21.51 9.12
CA LYS A 165 -1.13 -22.50 10.16
C LYS A 165 -1.39 -23.94 9.68
N ALA A 166 -2.46 -24.17 8.92
CA ALA A 166 -2.79 -25.48 8.37
C ALA A 166 -1.72 -25.94 7.35
N ILE A 167 -1.34 -25.08 6.41
CA ILE A 167 -0.36 -25.39 5.36
C ILE A 167 1.03 -25.58 5.97
N ALA A 168 1.41 -24.76 6.94
CA ALA A 168 2.64 -24.92 7.71
C ALA A 168 2.73 -26.30 8.37
N LYS A 169 1.63 -26.75 8.99
CA LYS A 169 1.53 -28.06 9.64
C LYS A 169 1.63 -29.21 8.65
N VAL A 170 0.92 -29.14 7.52
CA VAL A 170 0.95 -30.18 6.47
C VAL A 170 2.36 -30.33 5.88
N ASN A 171 3.04 -29.22 5.64
CA ASN A 171 4.39 -29.20 5.09
C ASN A 171 5.51 -29.35 6.14
N LYS A 172 5.14 -29.56 7.42
CA LYS A 172 6.07 -29.72 8.57
C LYS A 172 7.13 -28.62 8.65
N LEU A 173 6.74 -27.40 8.30
CA LEU A 173 7.63 -26.24 8.34
C LEU A 173 7.83 -25.78 9.78
N LYS A 174 9.05 -25.32 10.07
CA LYS A 174 9.46 -24.81 11.39
C LYS A 174 10.34 -23.58 11.24
N ASP A 175 10.43 -22.80 12.31
CA ASP A 175 11.42 -21.76 12.52
C ASP A 175 11.50 -20.76 11.34
N GLU A 176 12.68 -20.53 10.79
CA GLU A 176 12.98 -19.54 9.74
C GLU A 176 12.22 -19.81 8.44
N LYS A 177 11.81 -21.06 8.19
CA LYS A 177 11.03 -21.42 7.00
C LYS A 177 9.60 -20.90 7.09
N LEU A 178 9.03 -20.82 8.29
CA LEU A 178 7.72 -20.21 8.52
C LEU A 178 7.80 -18.71 8.29
N LEU A 179 8.87 -18.07 8.78
CA LEU A 179 9.12 -16.66 8.56
C LEU A 179 9.32 -16.37 7.07
N MET A 180 10.08 -17.21 6.35
CA MET A 180 10.29 -17.09 4.91
C MET A 180 9.00 -17.31 4.11
N LEU A 181 8.16 -18.26 4.50
CA LEU A 181 6.83 -18.45 3.91
C LEU A 181 5.98 -17.20 4.11
N LEU A 182 5.93 -16.67 5.34
CA LEU A 182 5.19 -15.46 5.69
C LEU A 182 5.64 -14.28 4.81
N MET A 183 6.94 -13.96 4.81
CA MET A 183 7.54 -12.89 4.01
C MET A 183 7.22 -13.03 2.52
N SER A 184 7.21 -14.25 1.98
CA SER A 184 6.90 -14.48 0.56
C SER A 184 5.44 -14.26 0.19
N LYS A 185 4.53 -14.30 1.18
CA LYS A 185 3.08 -14.27 0.98
C LYS A 185 2.41 -12.99 1.42
N LEU A 186 3.12 -12.10 2.10
CA LEU A 186 2.65 -10.74 2.35
C LEU A 186 2.96 -9.83 1.16
N LYS A 187 2.00 -8.99 0.78
CA LYS A 187 2.16 -7.95 -0.25
C LYS A 187 1.53 -6.64 0.22
N ASN A 188 1.87 -5.55 -0.47
CA ASN A 188 1.28 -4.23 -0.28
C ASN A 188 1.30 -3.79 1.20
N LYS A 189 0.13 -3.49 1.78
CA LYS A 189 0.01 -2.99 3.15
C LYS A 189 0.54 -3.98 4.18
N ALA A 190 0.34 -5.27 3.97
CA ALA A 190 0.86 -6.30 4.86
C ALA A 190 2.39 -6.39 4.82
N LEU A 191 2.99 -6.22 3.64
CA LEU A 191 4.44 -6.21 3.51
C LEU A 191 5.05 -4.96 4.16
N VAL A 192 4.49 -3.77 3.88
CA VAL A 192 4.92 -2.51 4.51
C VAL A 192 4.80 -2.60 6.04
N TRP A 193 3.72 -3.18 6.57
CA TRP A 193 3.57 -3.42 8.00
C TRP A 193 4.68 -4.32 8.57
N LEU A 194 5.01 -5.42 7.90
CA LEU A 194 6.07 -6.32 8.37
C LEU A 194 7.40 -5.59 8.49
N HIS A 195 7.71 -4.70 7.54
CA HIS A 195 8.94 -3.91 7.52
C HIS A 195 8.89 -2.63 8.36
N SER A 196 7.73 -2.25 8.91
CA SER A 196 7.57 -1.01 9.68
C SER A 196 8.30 -1.03 11.02
N SER A 197 8.60 -2.22 11.56
CA SER A 197 9.40 -2.38 12.77
C SER A 197 10.41 -3.52 12.56
N PRO A 198 11.71 -3.29 12.87
CA PRO A 198 12.72 -4.34 12.80
C PRO A 198 12.45 -5.47 13.83
N GLU A 199 11.69 -5.18 14.87
CA GLU A 199 11.32 -6.16 15.90
C GLU A 199 10.42 -7.25 15.35
N HIS A 200 9.56 -6.93 14.36
CA HIS A 200 8.64 -7.91 13.77
C HIS A 200 9.37 -9.13 13.19
N MET A 201 10.57 -8.94 12.62
CA MET A 201 11.36 -10.03 12.05
C MET A 201 12.06 -10.91 13.10
N SER A 202 12.16 -10.42 14.34
CA SER A 202 12.80 -11.13 15.45
C SER A 202 11.78 -11.83 16.35
N LEU A 203 10.49 -11.57 16.17
CA LEU A 203 9.42 -12.20 16.94
C LEU A 203 9.26 -13.68 16.57
N PRO A 204 8.96 -14.55 17.56
CA PRO A 204 8.46 -15.90 17.27
C PRO A 204 7.22 -15.84 16.37
N ILE A 205 7.09 -16.80 15.45
CA ILE A 205 6.05 -16.76 14.41
C ILE A 205 4.64 -16.63 15.00
N ASP A 206 4.33 -17.31 16.10
CA ASP A 206 3.01 -17.23 16.74
C ASP A 206 2.71 -15.84 17.29
N GLN A 207 3.71 -15.15 17.84
CA GLN A 207 3.56 -13.78 18.31
C GLN A 207 3.39 -12.82 17.13
N LEU A 208 4.18 -12.99 16.08
CA LEU A 208 4.06 -12.18 14.87
C LEU A 208 2.69 -12.31 14.20
N LEU A 209 2.13 -13.53 14.15
CA LEU A 209 0.78 -13.78 13.64
C LEU A 209 -0.30 -13.11 14.52
N ASN A 210 -0.12 -13.08 15.84
CA ASN A 210 -1.05 -12.37 16.73
C ASN A 210 -1.01 -10.85 16.50
N VAL A 211 0.19 -10.27 16.37
CA VAL A 211 0.32 -8.83 16.07
C VAL A 211 -0.27 -8.50 14.69
N MET A 212 -0.09 -9.41 13.71
CA MET A 212 -0.71 -9.29 12.40
C MET A 212 -2.24 -9.29 12.49
N GLU A 213 -2.80 -10.23 13.26
CA GLU A 213 -4.24 -10.31 13.52
C GLU A 213 -4.73 -9.01 14.15
N ASP A 214 -4.13 -8.55 15.24
CA ASP A 214 -4.53 -7.30 15.91
C ASP A 214 -4.45 -6.05 15.01
N THR A 215 -3.50 -6.05 14.07
CA THR A 215 -3.29 -4.93 13.15
C THR A 215 -4.35 -4.90 12.05
N PHE A 216 -4.67 -6.06 11.45
CA PHE A 216 -5.52 -6.15 10.27
C PHE A 216 -6.94 -6.63 10.55
N HIS A 217 -7.24 -7.07 11.78
CA HIS A 217 -8.59 -7.50 12.15
C HIS A 217 -9.56 -6.31 12.05
N PRO A 218 -10.74 -6.48 11.43
CA PRO A 218 -11.73 -5.42 11.34
C PRO A 218 -12.18 -4.99 12.74
N LYS A 219 -11.76 -3.79 13.16
CA LYS A 219 -12.28 -3.20 14.39
C LYS A 219 -13.72 -2.76 14.12
N GLU A 220 -14.67 -3.22 14.94
CA GLU A 220 -16.07 -2.79 14.80
C GLU A 220 -16.15 -1.26 14.77
N SER A 221 -16.82 -0.71 13.75
CA SER A 221 -16.94 0.75 13.66
C SER A 221 -17.76 1.24 14.85
N LYS A 222 -17.33 2.34 15.49
CA LYS A 222 -18.08 2.98 16.60
C LYS A 222 -19.54 3.24 16.21
N LEU A 223 -19.81 3.47 14.93
CA LEU A 223 -21.13 3.75 14.37
C LEU A 223 -22.02 2.49 14.33
N LEU A 224 -21.45 1.32 13.97
CA LEU A 224 -22.14 0.04 14.07
C LEU A 224 -22.42 -0.34 15.53
N LEU A 225 -21.47 -0.09 16.43
CA LEU A 225 -21.65 -0.33 17.85
C LEU A 225 -22.76 0.54 18.44
N ARG A 226 -22.83 1.82 18.04
CA ARG A 226 -23.94 2.73 18.39
C ARG A 226 -25.28 2.24 17.85
N ARG A 227 -25.37 1.86 16.57
CA ARG A 227 -26.60 1.27 16.01
C ARG A 227 -27.05 0.02 16.74
N LYS A 228 -26.12 -0.89 17.08
CA LYS A 228 -26.42 -2.09 17.88
C LYS A 228 -26.91 -1.74 19.28
N PHE A 229 -26.35 -0.70 19.91
CA PHE A 229 -26.79 -0.21 21.20
C PHE A 229 -28.19 0.42 21.14
N GLU A 230 -28.44 1.29 20.16
CA GLU A 230 -29.75 1.91 19.92
C GLU A 230 -30.84 0.89 19.56
N SER A 231 -30.48 -0.20 18.88
CA SER A 231 -31.41 -1.29 18.54
C SER A 231 -31.77 -2.20 19.72
N ARG A 232 -31.06 -2.10 20.86
CA ARG A 232 -31.43 -2.84 22.07
C ARG A 232 -32.62 -2.15 22.73
N SER A 233 -33.82 -2.67 22.47
CA SER A 233 -34.99 -2.32 23.26
C SER A 233 -34.81 -2.88 24.68
N TRP A 234 -34.73 -1.99 25.67
CA TRP A 234 -34.69 -2.40 27.07
C TRP A 234 -36.05 -3.01 27.40
N ALA A 235 -36.12 -4.34 27.47
CA ALA A 235 -37.29 -5.03 27.97
C ALA A 235 -37.53 -4.56 29.40
N ARG A 236 -38.49 -3.66 29.58
CA ARG A 236 -38.92 -3.17 30.88
C ARG A 236 -39.78 -4.26 31.52
N GLN A 237 -39.17 -5.38 31.89
CA GLN A 237 -39.85 -6.41 32.66
C GLN A 237 -40.00 -5.91 34.09
N ARG A 238 -41.03 -5.09 34.27
CA ARG A 238 -41.60 -4.73 35.55
C ARG A 238 -42.21 -6.02 36.11
N GLN A 239 -41.42 -6.81 36.83
CA GLN A 239 -41.98 -7.82 37.72
C GLN A 239 -42.76 -7.06 38.79
N SER A 240 -44.07 -6.98 38.60
CA SER A 240 -44.99 -6.69 39.70
C SER A 240 -44.86 -7.84 40.66
N VAL A 241 -44.20 -7.59 41.80
CA VAL A 241 -44.03 -8.55 42.87
C VAL A 241 -45.42 -8.92 43.38
N ALA A 242 -45.90 -10.12 43.02
CA ALA A 242 -47.08 -10.71 43.62
C ALA A 242 -46.66 -11.36 44.96
N GLY A 243 -46.83 -10.61 46.04
CA GLY A 243 -46.96 -11.12 47.41
C GLY A 243 -48.06 -10.28 48.06
N ILE A 244 -49.09 -10.82 48.71
CA ILE A 244 -49.04 -11.65 49.91
C ILE A 244 -50.38 -12.43 50.01
N PRO A 245 -50.39 -13.76 50.26
CA PRO A 245 -51.60 -14.42 50.76
C PRO A 245 -51.75 -14.14 52.27
N HIS A 246 -52.86 -13.52 52.67
CA HIS A 246 -53.25 -13.38 54.07
C HIS A 246 -53.76 -14.73 54.57
N SER A 247 -53.19 -15.21 55.68
CA SER A 247 -53.72 -16.30 56.49
C SER A 247 -54.86 -15.78 57.34
N HIS A 248 -56.01 -16.46 57.30
CA HIS A 248 -56.90 -16.65 58.45
C HIS A 248 -57.83 -17.84 58.23
#